data_AF-A0A8I1TTH7-F1
#
_entry.id   AF-A0A8I1TTH7-F1
#
_cell.length_a   1.000
_cell.length_b   1.000
_cell.length_c   1.000
_cell.angle_alpha   90.00
_cell.angle_beta   90.00
_cell.angle_gamma   90.00
#
_symmetry.space_group_name_H-M   'P 1'
#
loop_
_entity.id
_entity.type
_entity.pdbx_description
1 polymer ?
#
loop_
_entity_poly.entity_id
_entity_poly.type
_entity_poly.pdbx_seq_one_letter_code
_entity_poly.pdbx_strand_id
1 'polypeptide(L)'
;MKSGIVLACNMLCMLFISPLPPAMAANTCWNILTRGFHHEYSRARVPARDRAIYAELCASTFQMARNALAGIHQPGDGHSVAASLGLPGSGDDEEPPPGEELSQDRFHQWKSVYCSTTSYADASRAAEFFMQEAISDPASPILVAWRACMEDREGLACWATPSPSGSRDILLGVNWRKDGNSQPEVRHSFLSRNAVSNFKGAPARRLLPRGHKLDNGTLGIPLASLDGAGIVANLTVSQEEGEYSCNVFIPGERDFTLREPFVGH
;
A
#
# COMPACT_ATOMS: atom_id res chain seq x y z
N MET A 1 14.34 -72.26 7.37
CA MET A 1 13.34 -71.36 6.75
C MET A 1 13.17 -70.15 7.67
N LYS A 2 13.25 -68.95 7.08
CA LYS A 2 13.00 -67.59 7.64
C LYS A 2 13.97 -67.08 8.73
N SER A 3 15.10 -66.53 8.28
CA SER A 3 15.84 -65.48 9.01
C SER A 3 15.25 -64.12 8.65
N GLY A 4 14.90 -63.32 9.65
CA GLY A 4 14.40 -61.96 9.50
C GLY A 4 15.52 -60.97 9.21
N ILE A 5 15.30 -60.08 8.25
CA ILE A 5 16.12 -58.89 8.00
C ILE A 5 15.28 -57.69 8.47
N VAL A 6 15.80 -56.98 9.46
CA VAL A 6 15.29 -55.69 9.93
C VAL A 6 15.79 -54.62 8.96
N LEU A 7 14.89 -54.01 8.20
CA LEU A 7 15.19 -52.85 7.37
C LEU A 7 14.98 -51.58 8.22
N ALA A 8 16.06 -50.97 8.70
CA ALA A 8 16.03 -49.68 9.36
C ALA A 8 15.79 -48.58 8.30
N CYS A 9 14.57 -48.05 8.25
CA CYS A 9 14.24 -46.90 7.42
C CYS A 9 14.66 -45.62 8.16
N ASN A 10 15.83 -45.09 7.83
CA ASN A 10 16.28 -43.77 8.25
C ASN A 10 15.37 -42.72 7.59
N MET A 11 14.29 -42.34 8.29
CA MET A 11 13.48 -41.17 7.94
C MET A 11 14.23 -39.91 8.40
N LEU A 12 15.11 -39.42 7.53
CA LEU A 12 15.66 -38.09 7.65
C LEU A 12 14.53 -37.11 7.27
N CYS A 13 13.83 -36.56 8.27
CA CYS A 13 12.91 -35.45 8.07
C CYS A 13 13.66 -34.28 7.46
N MET A 14 13.59 -34.15 6.13
CA MET A 14 13.84 -32.90 5.41
C MET A 14 12.84 -31.88 5.94
N LEU A 15 13.25 -31.14 6.98
CA LEU A 15 12.65 -29.87 7.36
C LEU A 15 12.81 -28.94 6.16
N PHE A 16 11.79 -28.92 5.29
CA PHE A 16 11.56 -27.82 4.37
C PHE A 16 11.30 -26.58 5.21
N ILE A 17 12.38 -25.87 5.56
CA ILE A 17 12.32 -24.48 6.00
C ILE A 17 11.87 -23.69 4.76
N SER A 18 10.55 -23.62 4.56
CA SER A 18 9.96 -22.69 3.62
C SER A 18 10.32 -21.29 4.13
N PRO A 19 11.00 -20.43 3.34
CA PRO A 19 11.22 -19.06 3.77
C PRO A 19 9.85 -18.42 4.01
N LEU A 20 9.63 -17.94 5.23
CA LEU A 20 8.43 -17.20 5.59
C LEU A 20 8.25 -16.03 4.60
N PRO A 21 7.02 -15.78 4.12
CA PRO A 21 6.79 -14.68 3.20
C PRO A 21 7.11 -13.32 3.84
N PRO A 22 7.53 -12.32 3.07
CA PRO A 22 7.90 -10.95 3.51
C PRO A 22 6.73 -10.12 4.09
N ALA A 23 5.63 -10.75 4.50
CA ALA A 23 4.41 -10.12 4.99
C ALA A 23 4.56 -9.48 6.40
N MET A 24 5.55 -9.90 7.19
CA MET A 24 5.74 -9.38 8.56
C MET A 24 6.33 -7.96 8.59
N ALA A 25 7.32 -7.67 7.73
CA ALA A 25 7.91 -6.33 7.62
C ALA A 25 7.04 -5.34 6.81
N ALA A 26 6.25 -5.84 5.86
CA ALA A 26 5.25 -5.01 5.18
C ALA A 26 4.20 -4.45 6.15
N ASN A 27 3.90 -5.18 7.22
CA ASN A 27 2.93 -4.76 8.25
C ASN A 27 3.51 -3.69 9.19
N THR A 28 4.82 -3.69 9.48
CA THR A 28 5.43 -2.70 10.40
C THR A 28 5.52 -1.30 9.79
N CYS A 29 6.00 -1.16 8.55
CA CYS A 29 6.09 0.15 7.90
C CYS A 29 4.69 0.73 7.67
N TRP A 30 3.74 -0.10 7.22
CA TRP A 30 2.33 0.27 7.09
C TRP A 30 1.75 0.84 8.40
N ASN A 31 2.04 0.20 9.55
CA ASN A 31 1.57 0.67 10.85
C ASN A 31 2.14 2.03 11.27
N ILE A 32 3.36 2.38 10.87
CA ILE A 32 3.94 3.70 11.14
C ILE A 32 3.13 4.78 10.40
N LEU A 33 2.88 4.55 9.11
CA LEU A 33 2.17 5.51 8.27
C LEU A 33 0.71 5.65 8.69
N THR A 34 -0.02 4.54 8.85
CA THR A 34 -1.45 4.55 9.21
C THR A 34 -1.70 5.22 10.56
N ARG A 35 -0.97 4.83 11.61
CA ARG A 35 -1.14 5.44 12.95
C ARG A 35 -0.75 6.92 12.95
N GLY A 36 0.33 7.26 12.25
CA GLY A 36 0.74 8.66 12.12
C GLY A 36 -0.31 9.48 11.37
N PHE A 37 -0.88 8.94 10.30
CA PHE A 37 -1.96 9.58 9.56
C PHE A 37 -3.23 9.75 10.40
N HIS A 38 -3.66 8.72 11.15
CA HIS A 38 -4.83 8.83 12.04
C HIS A 38 -4.60 9.89 13.13
N HIS A 39 -3.37 10.02 13.64
CA HIS A 39 -3.01 11.07 14.60
C HIS A 39 -3.10 12.49 13.99
N GLU A 40 -2.66 12.66 12.75
CA GLU A 40 -2.68 13.95 12.03
C GLU A 40 -3.99 14.19 11.28
N TYR A 41 -5.00 13.33 11.44
CA TYR A 41 -6.19 13.29 10.60
C TYR A 41 -6.92 14.64 10.47
N SER A 42 -7.13 15.37 11.57
CA SER A 42 -7.81 16.69 11.49
C SER A 42 -6.97 17.80 10.89
N ARG A 43 -5.65 17.66 10.89
CA ARG A 43 -4.74 18.62 10.28
C ARG A 43 -4.45 18.31 8.81
N ALA A 44 -4.78 17.09 8.38
CA ALA A 44 -4.58 16.63 7.02
C ALA A 44 -5.52 17.31 6.02
N ARG A 45 -5.07 17.46 4.77
CA ARG A 45 -5.86 18.09 3.71
C ARG A 45 -7.09 17.24 3.36
N VAL A 46 -8.29 17.83 3.45
CA VAL A 46 -9.59 17.14 3.31
C VAL A 46 -9.67 16.19 2.10
N PRO A 47 -9.35 16.61 0.85
CA PRO A 47 -9.52 15.71 -0.30
C PRO A 47 -8.58 14.49 -0.27
N ALA A 48 -7.33 14.65 0.17
CA ALA A 48 -6.38 13.54 0.26
C ALA A 48 -6.68 12.64 1.46
N ARG A 49 -7.09 13.25 2.58
CA ARG A 49 -7.46 12.57 3.82
C ARG A 49 -8.64 11.62 3.62
N ASP A 50 -9.73 12.09 3.01
CA ASP A 50 -10.94 11.29 2.86
C ASP A 50 -10.72 10.13 1.86
N ARG A 51 -9.93 10.37 0.80
CA ARG A 51 -9.49 9.33 -0.14
C ARG A 51 -8.58 8.30 0.51
N ALA A 52 -7.70 8.72 1.43
CA ALA A 52 -6.85 7.82 2.19
C ALA A 52 -7.67 6.85 3.04
N ILE A 53 -8.67 7.35 3.78
CA ILE A 53 -9.54 6.47 4.58
C ILE A 53 -10.39 5.58 3.71
N TYR A 54 -10.95 6.10 2.63
CA TYR A 54 -11.73 5.27 1.72
C TYR A 54 -10.92 4.10 1.18
N ALA A 55 -9.69 4.36 0.72
CA ALA A 55 -8.78 3.33 0.25
C ALA A 55 -8.37 2.36 1.39
N GLU A 56 -8.13 2.86 2.60
CA GLU A 56 -7.80 2.04 3.77
C GLU A 56 -8.94 1.08 4.12
N LEU A 57 -10.19 1.55 4.11
CA LEU A 57 -11.37 0.74 4.35
C LEU A 57 -11.57 -0.32 3.27
N CYS A 58 -11.35 0.01 1.99
CA CYS A 58 -11.34 -0.98 0.91
C CYS A 58 -10.25 -2.04 1.11
N ALA A 59 -9.12 -1.68 1.70
CA ALA A 59 -8.04 -2.60 2.05
C ALA A 59 -8.20 -3.25 3.44
N SER A 60 -9.32 -3.06 4.14
CA SER A 60 -9.48 -3.50 5.52
C SER A 60 -10.40 -4.70 5.68
N THR A 61 -10.13 -5.50 6.71
CA THR A 61 -11.15 -6.36 7.33
C THR A 61 -12.10 -5.50 8.17
N PHE A 62 -13.25 -6.06 8.57
CA PHE A 62 -14.18 -5.35 9.45
C PHE A 62 -13.52 -4.85 10.75
N GLN A 63 -12.70 -5.69 11.41
CA GLN A 63 -12.04 -5.29 12.65
C GLN A 63 -11.01 -4.16 12.43
N MET A 64 -10.28 -4.21 11.32
CA MET A 64 -9.34 -3.15 10.94
C MET A 64 -10.08 -1.83 10.67
N ALA A 65 -11.20 -1.89 9.95
CA ALA A 65 -12.05 -0.73 9.68
C ALA A 65 -12.60 -0.09 10.96
N ARG A 66 -13.12 -0.91 11.90
CA ARG A 66 -13.57 -0.41 13.21
C ARG A 66 -12.45 0.30 13.96
N ASN A 67 -11.27 -0.30 14.01
CA ASN A 67 -10.12 0.27 14.71
C ASN A 67 -9.66 1.59 14.07
N ALA A 68 -9.64 1.66 12.73
CA ALA A 68 -9.28 2.87 12.00
C ALA A 68 -10.27 4.01 12.30
N LEU A 69 -11.58 3.76 12.17
CA LEU A 69 -12.62 4.75 12.44
C LEU A 69 -12.64 5.22 13.90
N ALA A 70 -12.33 4.33 14.84
CA ALA A 70 -12.18 4.68 16.25
C ALA A 70 -10.92 5.54 16.50
N GLY A 71 -9.82 5.26 15.80
CA GLY A 71 -8.58 6.04 15.91
C GLY A 71 -8.65 7.46 15.36
N ILE A 72 -9.67 7.74 14.53
CA ILE A 72 -9.87 9.02 13.86
C ILE A 72 -10.89 9.90 14.60
N HIS A 73 -11.72 9.32 15.47
CA HIS A 73 -12.79 10.04 16.16
C HIS A 73 -12.23 11.24 16.94
N GLN A 74 -12.70 12.45 16.59
CA GLN A 74 -12.36 13.68 17.29
C GLN A 74 -13.58 14.18 18.06
N PRO A 75 -13.47 14.36 19.39
CA PRO A 75 -14.56 14.95 20.16
C PRO A 75 -14.71 16.43 19.78
N GLY A 76 -15.80 16.79 19.11
CA GLY A 76 -16.19 18.20 18.90
C GLY A 76 -16.62 18.59 17.48
N ASP A 77 -16.32 17.79 16.45
CA ASP A 77 -16.77 18.07 15.07
C ASP A 77 -18.02 17.24 14.77
N GLY A 78 -19.15 17.92 14.61
CA GLY A 78 -20.47 17.32 14.33
C GLY A 78 -20.61 16.63 12.97
N HIS A 79 -19.51 16.33 12.27
CA HIS A 79 -19.52 15.56 11.03
C HIS A 79 -18.71 14.28 11.22
N SER A 80 -19.43 13.17 11.34
CA SER A 80 -18.81 11.85 11.44
C SER A 80 -18.12 11.49 10.12
N VAL A 81 -16.83 11.12 10.18
CA VAL A 81 -16.09 10.58 9.02
C VAL A 81 -16.80 9.36 8.43
N ALA A 82 -17.49 8.58 9.26
CA ALA A 82 -18.28 7.48 8.76
C ALA A 82 -19.47 7.97 7.90
N ALA A 83 -20.09 9.11 8.24
CA ALA A 83 -21.15 9.74 7.48
C ALA A 83 -20.67 10.17 6.09
N SER A 84 -19.53 10.85 6.03
CA SER A 84 -18.97 11.37 4.77
C SER A 84 -18.55 10.25 3.81
N LEU A 85 -18.28 9.06 4.35
CA LEU A 85 -17.96 7.85 3.59
C LEU A 85 -19.20 7.02 3.21
N GLY A 86 -20.40 7.50 3.56
CA GLY A 86 -21.65 6.78 3.35
C GLY A 86 -21.71 5.45 4.10
N LEU A 87 -21.00 5.33 5.23
CA LEU A 87 -21.12 4.17 6.09
C LEU A 87 -22.50 4.19 6.77
N PRO A 88 -23.15 3.02 6.90
CA PRO A 88 -24.44 2.91 7.56
C PRO A 88 -24.32 3.14 9.08
N GLY A 89 -25.30 3.82 9.67
CA GLY A 89 -25.37 4.09 11.12
C GLY A 89 -24.62 5.35 11.57
N SER A 90 -24.32 6.28 10.64
CA SER A 90 -23.54 7.49 10.93
C SER A 90 -24.20 8.78 10.45
N GLY A 91 -25.54 8.87 10.46
CA GLY A 91 -26.24 10.13 10.16
C GLY A 91 -25.99 11.22 11.21
N ASP A 92 -26.20 12.50 10.83
CA ASP A 92 -26.08 13.67 11.72
C ASP A 92 -27.31 13.85 12.65
N ASP A 93 -28.32 12.99 12.55
CA ASP A 93 -29.54 13.03 13.36
C ASP A 93 -29.47 12.03 14.52
N GLU A 94 -29.36 12.57 15.74
CA GLU A 94 -29.42 11.90 17.05
C GLU A 94 -28.46 10.72 17.27
N GLU A 95 -28.07 10.53 18.54
CA GLU A 95 -27.25 9.42 18.99
C GLU A 95 -27.77 8.11 18.38
N PRO A 96 -26.93 7.34 17.64
CA PRO A 96 -27.40 6.20 16.89
C PRO A 96 -28.15 5.25 17.84
N PRO A 97 -29.39 4.85 17.52
CA PRO A 97 -30.15 3.95 18.36
C PRO A 97 -29.31 2.71 18.71
N PRO A 98 -29.44 2.15 19.92
CA PRO A 98 -28.61 1.04 20.38
C PRO A 98 -28.71 -0.12 19.39
N GLY A 99 -27.63 -0.38 18.63
CA GLY A 99 -27.59 -1.38 17.55
C GLY A 99 -27.27 -0.84 16.15
N GLU A 100 -27.15 0.48 15.98
CA GLU A 100 -26.72 1.13 14.72
C GLU A 100 -25.20 1.30 14.57
N GLU A 101 -24.40 0.63 15.41
CA GLU A 101 -22.95 0.51 15.17
C GLU A 101 -22.69 -0.14 13.80
N LEU A 102 -21.64 0.31 13.11
CA LEU A 102 -21.14 -0.34 11.89
C LEU A 102 -20.96 -1.84 12.17
N SER A 103 -21.89 -2.67 11.69
CA SER A 103 -21.84 -4.12 11.84
C SER A 103 -21.02 -4.76 10.72
N GLN A 104 -20.60 -6.00 10.93
CA GLN A 104 -19.79 -6.72 9.95
C GLN A 104 -20.51 -6.86 8.60
N ASP A 105 -21.80 -7.22 8.62
CA ASP A 105 -22.59 -7.42 7.40
C ASP A 105 -22.80 -6.10 6.65
N ARG A 106 -23.04 -5.02 7.38
CA ARG A 106 -23.19 -3.67 6.82
C ARG A 106 -21.88 -3.15 6.22
N PHE A 107 -20.75 -3.40 6.86
CA PHE A 107 -19.44 -3.09 6.31
C PHE A 107 -19.16 -3.89 5.04
N HIS A 108 -19.46 -5.19 5.01
CA HIS A 108 -19.31 -6.01 3.81
C HIS A 108 -20.22 -5.56 2.67
N GLN A 109 -21.46 -5.16 2.98
CA GLN A 109 -22.38 -4.56 2.01
C GLN A 109 -21.80 -3.29 1.41
N TRP A 110 -21.37 -2.33 2.25
CA TRP A 110 -20.70 -1.11 1.81
C TRP A 110 -19.48 -1.44 0.94
N LYS A 111 -18.60 -2.34 1.41
CA LYS A 111 -17.39 -2.74 0.68
C LYS A 111 -17.71 -3.36 -0.68
N SER A 112 -18.79 -4.14 -0.78
CA SER A 112 -19.23 -4.73 -2.06
C SER A 112 -19.73 -3.69 -3.06
N VAL A 113 -20.31 -2.58 -2.60
CA VAL A 113 -20.81 -1.51 -3.47
C VAL A 113 -19.67 -0.59 -3.89
N TYR A 114 -18.85 -0.16 -2.94
CA TYR A 114 -17.88 0.92 -3.13
C TYR A 114 -16.50 0.39 -3.56
N CYS A 115 -16.08 -0.79 -3.11
CA CYS A 115 -14.73 -1.32 -3.37
C CYS A 115 -14.69 -2.45 -4.40
N SER A 116 -15.80 -2.81 -5.07
CA SER A 116 -15.91 -4.03 -5.89
C SER A 116 -14.96 -4.11 -7.08
N THR A 117 -14.52 -2.98 -7.63
CA THR A 117 -13.61 -2.93 -8.78
C THR A 117 -12.13 -2.91 -8.38
N THR A 118 -11.84 -2.89 -7.09
CA THR A 118 -10.51 -2.60 -6.56
C THR A 118 -9.94 -3.83 -5.86
N SER A 119 -8.74 -4.25 -6.24
CA SER A 119 -8.07 -5.33 -5.53
C SER A 119 -7.61 -4.88 -4.14
N TYR A 120 -7.48 -5.80 -3.19
CA TYR A 120 -6.91 -5.50 -1.87
C TYR A 120 -5.54 -4.83 -1.97
N ALA A 121 -4.69 -5.32 -2.89
CA ALA A 121 -3.34 -4.79 -3.07
C ALA A 121 -3.36 -3.34 -3.58
N ASP A 122 -4.21 -3.04 -4.57
CA ASP A 122 -4.33 -1.69 -5.12
C ASP A 122 -4.93 -0.73 -4.08
N ALA A 123 -5.93 -1.17 -3.31
CA ALA A 123 -6.50 -0.40 -2.21
C ALA A 123 -5.46 -0.06 -1.14
N SER A 124 -4.66 -1.04 -0.72
CA SER A 124 -3.60 -0.83 0.25
C SER A 124 -2.54 0.15 -0.26
N ARG A 125 -2.12 0.04 -1.53
CA ARG A 125 -1.13 0.94 -2.14
C ARG A 125 -1.68 2.35 -2.36
N ALA A 126 -2.94 2.47 -2.76
CA ALA A 126 -3.62 3.76 -2.89
C ALA A 126 -3.74 4.46 -1.53
N ALA A 127 -4.09 3.73 -0.48
CA ALA A 127 -4.12 4.26 0.88
C ALA A 127 -2.72 4.72 1.33
N GLU A 128 -1.67 3.95 1.06
CA GLU A 128 -0.27 4.38 1.31
C GLU A 128 0.03 5.73 0.65
N PHE A 129 -0.35 5.87 -0.63
CA PHE A 129 -0.09 7.07 -1.41
C PHE A 129 -0.87 8.28 -0.86
N PHE A 130 -2.17 8.12 -0.62
CA PHE A 130 -3.01 9.21 -0.12
C PHE A 130 -2.67 9.62 1.31
N MET A 131 -2.25 8.69 2.17
CA MET A 131 -1.78 9.04 3.53
C MET A 131 -0.54 9.93 3.46
N GLN A 132 0.41 9.60 2.58
CA GLN A 132 1.58 10.44 2.33
C GLN A 132 1.18 11.83 1.82
N GLU A 133 0.26 11.89 0.87
CA GLU A 133 -0.24 13.15 0.29
C GLU A 133 -0.96 14.00 1.35
N ALA A 134 -1.75 13.35 2.20
CA ALA A 134 -2.54 13.99 3.25
C ALA A 134 -1.67 14.61 4.36
N ILE A 135 -0.54 13.98 4.71
CA ILE A 135 0.43 14.51 5.68
C ILE A 135 1.17 15.74 5.12
N SER A 136 1.26 15.89 3.78
CA SER A 136 1.74 17.07 3.02
C SER A 136 3.17 17.55 3.26
N ASP A 137 3.70 17.48 4.48
CA ASP A 137 5.08 17.84 4.82
C ASP A 137 6.01 16.63 4.64
N PRO A 138 6.90 16.63 3.63
CA PRO A 138 7.86 15.53 3.41
C PRO A 138 8.89 15.38 4.53
N ALA A 139 9.05 16.39 5.39
CA ALA A 139 9.91 16.36 6.57
C ALA A 139 9.17 15.91 7.84
N SER A 140 7.87 15.59 7.75
CA SER A 140 7.10 15.04 8.86
C SER A 140 7.82 13.83 9.47
N PRO A 141 7.97 13.75 10.80
CA PRO A 141 8.57 12.59 11.47
C PRO A 141 7.91 11.26 11.08
N ILE A 142 6.61 11.28 10.75
CA ILE A 142 5.86 10.10 10.30
C ILE A 142 6.39 9.61 8.95
N LEU A 143 6.52 10.52 7.96
CA LEU A 143 7.01 10.17 6.63
C LEU A 143 8.50 9.80 6.64
N VAL A 144 9.29 10.47 7.48
CA VAL A 144 10.70 10.13 7.69
C VAL A 144 10.84 8.72 8.29
N ALA A 145 10.10 8.41 9.36
CA ALA A 145 10.15 7.10 10.00
C ALA A 145 9.62 5.98 9.08
N TRP A 146 8.53 6.24 8.35
CA TRP A 146 8.00 5.30 7.37
C TRP A 146 8.99 5.04 6.23
N ARG A 147 9.62 6.09 5.68
CA ARG A 147 10.61 5.96 4.61
C ARG A 147 11.83 5.18 5.09
N ALA A 148 12.36 5.51 6.27
CA ALA A 148 13.47 4.77 6.87
C ALA A 148 13.13 3.28 7.06
N CYS A 149 11.90 2.97 7.48
CA CYS A 149 11.42 1.59 7.56
C CYS A 149 11.41 0.90 6.18
N MET A 150 10.94 1.58 5.12
CA MET A 150 10.94 1.05 3.76
C MET A 150 12.35 0.82 3.21
N GLU A 151 13.29 1.72 3.53
CA GLU A 151 14.72 1.62 3.19
C GLU A 151 15.44 0.50 3.95
N ASP A 152 14.96 0.14 5.14
CA ASP A 152 15.51 -0.94 5.96
C ASP A 152 15.09 -2.34 5.52
N ARG A 153 14.08 -2.44 4.64
CA ARG A 153 13.60 -3.73 4.15
C ARG A 153 14.65 -4.46 3.33
N GLU A 154 14.94 -5.69 3.74
CA GLU A 154 15.78 -6.60 2.99
C GLU A 154 15.15 -6.97 1.63
N GLY A 155 15.98 -7.07 0.60
CA GLY A 155 15.60 -7.35 -0.78
C GLY A 155 15.18 -6.10 -1.54
N LEU A 156 14.19 -6.26 -2.42
CA LEU A 156 13.65 -5.19 -3.26
C LEU A 156 12.41 -4.58 -2.61
N ALA A 157 12.43 -3.27 -2.37
CA ALA A 157 11.27 -2.49 -1.93
C ALA A 157 11.01 -1.33 -2.90
N CYS A 158 9.73 -1.05 -3.14
CA CYS A 158 9.33 0.07 -4.00
C CYS A 158 8.15 0.82 -3.41
N TRP A 159 8.14 2.13 -3.57
CA TRP A 159 7.06 3.01 -3.13
C TRP A 159 6.96 4.23 -4.03
N ALA A 160 5.80 4.87 -4.03
CA ALA A 160 5.61 6.17 -4.66
C ALA A 160 5.52 7.25 -3.59
N THR A 161 6.23 8.35 -3.81
CA THR A 161 6.15 9.57 -3.00
C THR A 161 5.39 10.63 -3.81
N PRO A 162 4.28 11.18 -3.29
CA PRO A 162 3.56 12.28 -3.93
C PRO A 162 4.39 13.58 -3.91
N SER A 163 4.11 14.48 -4.86
CA SER A 163 4.74 15.80 -4.88
C SER A 163 4.25 16.67 -3.72
N PRO A 164 5.14 17.33 -2.96
CA PRO A 164 4.75 18.26 -1.89
C PRO A 164 3.89 19.43 -2.39
N SER A 165 4.08 19.84 -3.65
CA SER A 165 3.35 20.95 -4.28
C SER A 165 2.00 20.53 -4.89
N GLY A 166 1.63 19.24 -4.82
CA GLY A 166 0.48 18.71 -5.54
C GLY A 166 0.67 18.68 -7.06
N SER A 167 1.89 18.88 -7.56
CA SER A 167 2.20 18.64 -8.97
C SER A 167 2.07 17.14 -9.29
N ARG A 168 1.81 16.81 -10.56
CA ARG A 168 1.74 15.41 -11.04
C ARG A 168 3.09 14.68 -11.06
N ASP A 169 4.14 15.31 -10.52
CA ASP A 169 5.48 14.75 -10.47
C ASP A 169 5.55 13.74 -9.33
N ILE A 170 5.57 12.46 -9.67
CA ILE A 170 5.65 11.39 -8.69
C ILE A 170 7.08 10.88 -8.66
N LEU A 171 7.64 10.73 -7.46
CA LEU A 171 8.94 10.11 -7.29
C LEU A 171 8.74 8.65 -6.89
N LEU A 172 9.16 7.72 -7.76
CA LEU A 172 9.20 6.31 -7.44
C LEU A 172 10.53 5.99 -6.75
N GLY A 173 10.48 5.55 -5.50
CA GLY A 173 11.64 4.98 -4.80
C GLY A 173 11.77 3.50 -5.13
N VAL A 174 12.95 3.10 -5.59
CA VAL A 174 13.35 1.70 -5.77
C VAL A 174 14.54 1.44 -4.86
N ASN A 175 14.33 0.70 -3.78
CA ASN A 175 15.38 0.36 -2.82
C ASN A 175 15.79 -1.09 -2.98
N TRP A 176 17.10 -1.30 -3.09
CA TRP A 176 17.70 -2.61 -2.95
C TRP A 176 18.53 -2.62 -1.68
N ARG A 177 18.27 -3.55 -0.77
CA ARG A 177 19.10 -3.73 0.41
C ARG A 177 19.30 -5.21 0.69
N LYS A 178 20.53 -5.68 0.49
CA LYS A 178 20.90 -7.04 0.84
C LYS A 178 22.40 -7.15 0.99
N ASP A 179 22.83 -7.95 1.95
CA ASP A 179 24.25 -8.22 2.15
C ASP A 179 24.78 -9.09 1.01
N GLY A 180 25.96 -8.73 0.50
CA GLY A 180 26.60 -9.44 -0.61
C GLY A 180 27.30 -8.50 -1.59
N ASN A 181 28.18 -9.07 -2.42
CA ASN A 181 28.96 -8.33 -3.41
C ASN A 181 28.32 -8.32 -4.80
N SER A 182 27.26 -9.08 -5.02
CA SER A 182 26.58 -9.17 -6.31
C SER A 182 25.42 -8.19 -6.40
N GLN A 183 25.42 -7.34 -7.41
CA GLN A 183 24.30 -6.42 -7.69
C GLN A 183 23.17 -7.17 -8.38
N PRO A 184 21.90 -6.95 -7.97
CA PRO A 184 20.77 -7.54 -8.68
C PRO A 184 20.61 -6.86 -10.04
N GLU A 185 20.16 -7.64 -11.02
CA GLU A 185 19.96 -7.19 -12.39
C GLU A 185 18.46 -7.13 -12.72
N VAL A 186 18.02 -6.03 -13.34
CA VAL A 186 16.64 -5.86 -13.81
C VAL A 186 16.31 -6.89 -14.89
N ARG A 187 15.40 -7.81 -14.57
CA ARG A 187 14.85 -8.79 -15.52
C ARG A 187 13.61 -8.27 -16.21
N HIS A 188 12.70 -7.71 -15.42
CA HIS A 188 11.44 -7.15 -15.90
C HIS A 188 11.19 -5.80 -15.25
N SER A 189 10.73 -4.84 -16.03
CA SER A 189 10.23 -3.57 -15.54
C SER A 189 9.04 -3.16 -16.39
N PHE A 190 7.98 -2.72 -15.73
CA PHE A 190 6.74 -2.32 -16.36
C PHE A 190 6.24 -1.02 -15.74
N LEU A 191 5.74 -0.15 -16.62
CA LEU A 191 5.05 1.06 -16.28
C LEU A 191 3.78 1.14 -17.14
N SER A 192 2.63 1.29 -16.51
CA SER A 192 1.34 1.31 -17.20
C SER A 192 1.24 2.46 -18.21
N ARG A 193 0.29 2.32 -19.13
CA ARG A 193 0.04 3.30 -20.19
C ARG A 193 -0.22 4.65 -19.52
N ASN A 194 0.34 5.71 -20.12
CA ASN A 194 0.22 7.13 -19.73
C ASN A 194 1.19 7.62 -18.65
N ALA A 195 2.09 6.78 -18.15
CA ALA A 195 3.24 7.22 -17.37
C ALA A 195 4.57 7.05 -18.13
N VAL A 196 5.48 7.99 -17.93
CA VAL A 196 6.82 7.98 -18.51
C VAL A 196 7.85 8.02 -17.40
N SER A 197 8.82 7.10 -17.45
CA SER A 197 10.02 7.15 -16.60
C SER A 197 11.00 8.15 -17.16
N ASN A 198 11.42 9.11 -16.33
CA ASN A 198 12.49 10.05 -16.68
C ASN A 198 13.89 9.48 -16.40
N PHE A 199 14.01 8.18 -16.13
CA PHE A 199 15.30 7.52 -16.00
C PHE A 199 16.01 7.45 -17.35
N LYS A 200 17.29 7.85 -17.38
CA LYS A 200 18.08 7.88 -18.61
C LYS A 200 18.21 6.50 -19.23
N GLY A 201 17.75 6.36 -20.47
CA GLY A 201 17.81 5.09 -21.21
C GLY A 201 16.70 4.10 -20.87
N ALA A 202 15.70 4.49 -20.06
CA ALA A 202 14.50 3.68 -19.87
C ALA A 202 13.68 3.62 -21.18
N PRO A 203 13.36 2.41 -21.70
CA PRO A 203 12.46 2.27 -22.83
C PRO A 203 11.03 2.72 -22.49
N ALA A 204 10.21 2.97 -23.52
CA ALA A 204 8.80 3.25 -23.33
C ALA A 204 8.12 2.15 -22.48
N ARG A 205 7.24 2.56 -21.55
CA ARG A 205 6.49 1.67 -20.64
C ARG A 205 7.37 0.83 -19.70
N ARG A 206 8.57 1.31 -19.39
CA ARG A 206 9.50 0.68 -18.45
C ARG A 206 10.03 1.69 -17.45
N LEU A 207 10.24 1.23 -16.22
CA LEU A 207 10.88 2.03 -15.18
C LEU A 207 12.38 2.15 -15.43
N LEU A 208 13.02 1.01 -15.72
CA LEU A 208 14.45 0.83 -15.87
C LEU A 208 14.74 -0.06 -17.10
N PRO A 209 15.88 0.11 -17.79
CA PRO A 209 16.25 -0.80 -18.86
C PRO A 209 16.51 -2.21 -18.32
N ARG A 210 16.21 -3.22 -19.15
CA ARG A 210 16.62 -4.61 -18.84
C ARG A 210 18.14 -4.67 -18.75
N GLY A 211 18.67 -5.41 -17.78
CA GLY A 211 20.12 -5.50 -17.57
C GLY A 211 20.70 -4.39 -16.70
N HIS A 212 19.89 -3.40 -16.32
CA HIS A 212 20.33 -2.40 -15.35
C HIS A 212 20.65 -3.07 -14.01
N LYS A 213 21.78 -2.72 -13.41
CA LYS A 213 22.19 -3.20 -12.09
C LYS A 213 21.79 -2.18 -11.05
N LEU A 214 21.20 -2.63 -9.95
CA LEU A 214 20.89 -1.75 -8.82
C LEU A 214 22.07 -1.71 -7.85
N ASP A 215 22.42 -0.50 -7.42
CA ASP A 215 23.31 -0.29 -6.28
C ASP A 215 22.55 -0.57 -4.98
N ASN A 216 23.29 -0.85 -3.90
CA ASN A 216 22.71 -0.93 -2.56
C ASN A 216 22.22 0.47 -2.13
N GLY A 217 20.98 0.55 -1.64
CA GLY A 217 20.29 1.79 -1.31
C GLY A 217 19.13 2.13 -2.25
N THR A 218 18.68 3.38 -2.18
CA THR A 218 17.49 3.87 -2.86
C THR A 218 17.81 4.65 -4.13
N LEU A 219 17.24 4.22 -5.24
CA LEU A 219 17.18 4.95 -6.50
C LEU A 219 15.84 5.68 -6.63
N GLY A 220 15.89 7.01 -6.77
CA GLY A 220 14.71 7.83 -7.09
C GLY A 220 14.50 7.93 -8.60
N ILE A 221 13.32 7.52 -9.07
CA ILE A 221 12.93 7.59 -10.48
C ILE A 221 11.75 8.56 -10.62
N PRO A 222 11.96 9.77 -11.19
CA PRO A 222 10.87 10.68 -11.46
C PRO A 222 9.96 10.10 -12.55
N LEU A 223 8.66 10.13 -12.30
CA LEU A 223 7.62 9.73 -13.25
C LEU A 223 6.82 10.96 -13.68
N ALA A 224 6.57 11.06 -14.98
CA ALA A 224 5.60 12.00 -15.53
C ALA A 224 4.27 11.29 -15.79
N SER A 225 3.17 11.79 -15.21
CA SER A 225 1.81 11.37 -15.54
C SER A 225 1.24 12.23 -16.66
N LEU A 226 0.83 11.61 -17.77
CA LEU A 226 0.41 12.33 -18.98
C LEU A 226 -1.06 12.75 -18.96
N ASP A 227 -1.92 12.16 -18.12
CA ASP A 227 -3.38 12.36 -18.20
C ASP A 227 -4.13 12.27 -16.87
N GLY A 228 -3.43 12.11 -15.73
CA GLY A 228 -4.08 11.97 -14.42
C GLY A 228 -4.74 10.61 -14.19
N ALA A 229 -4.51 9.62 -15.06
CA ALA A 229 -4.91 8.24 -14.86
C ALA A 229 -4.02 7.54 -13.81
N GLY A 230 -4.55 6.47 -13.22
CA GLY A 230 -3.80 5.62 -12.29
C GLY A 230 -2.60 4.95 -12.94
N ILE A 231 -1.51 4.84 -12.19
CA ILE A 231 -0.23 4.30 -12.66
C ILE A 231 0.07 2.99 -11.92
N VAL A 232 0.34 1.94 -12.68
CA VAL A 232 0.85 0.67 -12.15
C VAL A 232 2.31 0.52 -12.56
N ALA A 233 3.16 0.29 -11.58
CA ALA A 233 4.58 0.05 -11.74
C ALA A 233 4.94 -1.33 -11.19
N ASN A 234 5.71 -2.12 -11.93
CA ASN A 234 6.23 -3.40 -11.47
C ASN A 234 7.72 -3.49 -11.83
N LEU A 235 8.52 -4.01 -10.89
CA LEU A 235 9.92 -4.28 -11.11
C LEU A 235 10.25 -5.66 -10.58
N THR A 236 10.95 -6.44 -11.40
CA THR A 236 11.52 -7.72 -11.02
C THR A 236 13.02 -7.69 -11.29
N VAL A 237 13.80 -8.00 -10.26
CA VAL A 237 15.24 -8.13 -10.34
C VAL A 237 15.64 -9.56 -9.98
N SER A 238 16.76 -10.02 -10.54
CA SER A 238 17.34 -11.31 -10.15
C SER A 238 18.73 -11.09 -9.55
N GLN A 239 19.02 -11.85 -8.52
CA GLN A 239 20.36 -12.04 -7.97
C GLN A 239 20.65 -13.55 -7.93
N GLU A 240 21.88 -13.95 -7.63
CA GLU A 240 22.32 -15.36 -7.58
C GLU A 240 21.40 -16.27 -6.75
N GLU A 241 20.79 -15.71 -5.71
CA GLU A 241 19.95 -16.44 -4.75
C GLU A 241 18.46 -16.48 -5.12
N GLY A 242 18.01 -15.73 -6.14
CA GLY A 242 16.62 -15.74 -6.58
C GLY A 242 16.12 -14.46 -7.24
N GLU A 243 14.81 -14.42 -7.46
CA GLU A 243 14.11 -13.27 -8.02
C GLU A 243 13.35 -12.50 -6.93
N TYR A 244 13.37 -11.18 -7.04
CA TYR A 244 12.69 -10.26 -6.15
C TYR A 244 11.79 -9.36 -6.97
N SER A 245 10.56 -9.16 -6.51
CA SER A 245 9.60 -8.29 -7.18
C SER A 245 8.98 -7.30 -6.23
N CYS A 246 8.69 -6.12 -6.76
CA CYS A 246 7.92 -5.09 -6.09
C CYS A 246 6.86 -4.56 -7.06
N ASN A 247 5.76 -4.06 -6.48
CA ASN A 247 4.69 -3.43 -7.22
C ASN A 247 4.28 -2.15 -6.52
N VAL A 248 3.97 -1.13 -7.32
CA VAL A 248 3.46 0.16 -6.86
C VAL A 248 2.23 0.50 -7.68
N PHE A 249 1.20 0.97 -7.00
CA PHE A 249 0.02 1.55 -7.62
C PHE A 249 -0.12 2.99 -7.13
N ILE A 250 -0.18 3.93 -8.08
CA ILE A 250 -0.42 5.35 -7.84
C ILE A 250 -1.84 5.64 -8.35
N PRO A 251 -2.78 5.99 -7.47
CA PRO A 251 -4.16 6.23 -7.87
C PRO A 251 -4.27 7.49 -8.75
N GLY A 252 -5.10 7.43 -9.78
CA GLY A 252 -5.46 8.57 -10.62
C GLY A 252 -6.51 9.47 -9.97
N GLU A 253 -6.88 10.56 -10.62
CA GLU A 253 -7.82 11.55 -10.07
C GLU A 253 -9.23 10.97 -9.78
N ARG A 254 -9.64 9.98 -10.57
CA ARG A 254 -10.95 9.32 -10.45
C ARG A 254 -10.95 8.07 -9.56
N ASP A 255 -9.77 7.59 -9.17
CA ASP A 255 -9.65 6.42 -8.32
C ASP A 255 -9.98 6.81 -6.88
N PHE A 256 -10.76 5.99 -6.19
CA PHE A 256 -11.20 6.28 -4.81
C PHE A 256 -11.86 7.67 -4.66
N THR A 257 -12.53 8.17 -5.70
CA THR A 257 -13.43 9.31 -5.52
C THR A 257 -14.65 8.82 -4.75
N LEU A 258 -14.96 9.47 -3.63
CA LEU A 258 -16.19 9.21 -2.90
C LEU A 258 -17.38 9.52 -3.81
N ARG A 259 -18.15 8.50 -4.16
CA ARG A 259 -19.47 8.69 -4.77
C ARG A 259 -20.41 9.21 -3.69
N GLU A 260 -21.44 9.95 -4.09
CA GLU A 260 -22.46 10.47 -3.16
C GLU A 260 -22.93 9.38 -2.17
N PRO A 261 -23.21 9.78 -0.90
CA PRO A 261 -23.43 8.84 0.20
C PRO A 261 -24.55 7.84 -0.11
N PHE A 262 -24.45 6.66 0.47
CA PHE A 262 -25.45 5.61 0.37
C PHE A 262 -26.79 6.10 0.93
N VAL A 263 -27.69 6.56 0.05
CA VAL A 263 -29.11 6.73 0.40
C VAL A 263 -29.74 5.35 0.26
N GLY A 264 -29.60 4.54 1.31
CA GLY A 264 -30.31 3.26 1.39
C GLY A 264 -31.81 3.52 1.42
N HIS A 265 -32.52 3.13 0.36
CA HIS A 265 -33.96 2.91 0.40
C HIS A 265 -34.25 1.51 0.93
#